data_AF-A0A517P0X2-F1
#
_entry.id   AF-A0A517P0X2-F1
#
_cell.length_a   1.000
_cell.length_b   1.000
_cell.length_c   1.000
_cell.angle_alpha   90.00
_cell.angle_beta   90.00
_cell.angle_gamma   90.00
#
_symmetry.space_group_name_H-M   'P 1'
#
loop_
_entity.id
_entity.type
_entity.pdbx_description
1 polymer ?
#
loop_
_entity_poly.entity_id
_entity_poly.type
_entity_poly.pdbx_seq_one_letter_code
_entity_poly.pdbx_strand_id
1 'polypeptide(L)'
;MKMTLLRLTIVVLAACFTATAQSVSAAELESGSETKVRKAYRAERPDSAAGWMIVAKESYWPLCYEPMDCLENVQKLIGKAKPDQLADALEKCEAWLRLASSAALSTDEGYTFTAADLCQEAAQDVRSGGGTWTDEQTEKLLTLCHICIARSHAKHAELTDDAGPPRVKRPKSTLSDKGIKSYDVRRAAIEAAADKQQLARKQYRYETVEMGKHIEVAQAYLAEAAKTGELSLDKALVQEVPELKKDAVAQEMVIYLSQELRPRVQQLLLVTDGQCKKLIAHFETESVRN
;
A
#
# COMPACT_ATOMS: atom_id res chain seq x y z
N MET A 1 55.36 33.10 26.82
CA MET A 1 55.72 31.68 26.59
C MET A 1 54.54 30.80 26.98
N LYS A 2 54.05 29.99 26.03
CA LYS A 2 53.28 28.72 26.11
C LYS A 2 52.08 28.67 27.08
N MET A 3 50.82 28.82 26.62
CA MET A 3 49.92 27.80 26.02
C MET A 3 49.90 26.43 26.70
N THR A 4 48.77 26.06 27.31
CA THR A 4 48.21 24.71 27.20
C THR A 4 46.69 24.76 27.38
N LEU A 5 45.97 24.40 26.32
CA LEU A 5 44.54 24.09 26.30
C LEU A 5 44.27 22.81 27.11
N LEU A 6 43.10 22.69 27.75
CA LEU A 6 42.43 21.40 27.86
C LEU A 6 40.91 21.56 27.75
N ARG A 7 40.33 20.60 27.04
CA ARG A 7 39.07 20.66 26.33
C ARG A 7 37.88 20.24 27.21
N LEU A 8 36.77 20.90 26.90
CA LEU A 8 35.38 20.50 27.15
C LEU A 8 35.17 19.04 26.71
N THR A 9 34.63 18.19 27.59
CA THR A 9 34.17 16.84 27.20
C THR A 9 32.66 16.78 27.44
N ILE A 10 31.91 16.69 26.35
CA ILE A 10 30.48 16.44 26.31
C ILE A 10 30.28 14.94 26.54
N VAL A 11 29.56 14.57 27.61
CA VAL A 11 29.10 13.20 27.82
C VAL A 11 27.74 13.05 27.13
N VAL A 12 27.73 12.38 25.98
CA VAL A 12 26.50 11.93 25.31
C VAL A 12 26.03 10.67 26.02
N LEU A 13 24.89 10.78 26.70
CA LEU A 13 24.19 9.67 27.34
C LEU A 13 23.41 8.89 26.26
N ALA A 14 24.06 7.88 25.68
CA ALA A 14 23.39 6.90 24.82
C ALA A 14 22.70 5.85 25.68
N ALA A 15 21.43 6.08 26.01
CA ALA A 15 20.59 5.12 26.72
C ALA A 15 19.84 4.23 25.71
N CYS A 16 20.16 2.93 25.78
CA CYS A 16 19.23 1.80 25.66
C CYS A 16 18.22 1.78 24.50
N PHE A 17 18.65 1.30 23.33
CA PHE A 17 17.80 0.55 22.40
C PHE A 17 18.36 -0.88 22.26
N THR A 18 18.12 -1.72 23.26
CA THR A 18 18.17 -3.17 23.10
C THR A 18 16.79 -3.65 22.71
N ALA A 19 16.48 -3.55 21.40
CA ALA A 19 15.36 -4.27 20.82
C ALA A 19 15.77 -5.75 20.75
N THR A 20 15.28 -6.55 21.69
CA THR A 20 15.30 -8.01 21.62
C THR A 20 14.46 -8.44 20.43
N ALA A 21 15.13 -8.71 19.30
CA ALA A 21 14.57 -9.45 18.19
C ALA A 21 14.28 -10.89 18.64
N GLN A 22 13.11 -11.12 19.22
CA GLN A 22 12.55 -12.46 19.27
C GLN A 22 12.11 -12.82 17.86
N SER A 23 12.95 -13.61 17.20
CA SER A 23 12.61 -14.40 16.03
C SER A 23 11.45 -15.33 16.39
N VAL A 24 10.22 -14.93 16.07
CA VAL A 24 9.05 -15.81 16.16
C VAL A 24 9.17 -16.82 15.02
N SER A 25 9.52 -18.05 15.41
CA SER A 25 9.42 -19.25 14.58
C SER A 25 8.00 -19.35 14.01
N ALA A 26 7.90 -19.44 12.69
CA ALA A 26 6.63 -19.59 11.96
C ALA A 26 6.08 -21.03 12.03
N ALA A 27 5.93 -21.55 13.25
CA ALA A 27 5.21 -22.77 13.53
C ALA A 27 4.34 -22.50 14.76
N GLU A 28 3.04 -22.83 14.65
CA GLU A 28 1.99 -22.66 15.66
C GLU A 28 1.29 -21.29 15.68
N LEU A 29 0.41 -21.09 14.70
CA LEU A 29 -0.79 -20.27 14.87
C LEU A 29 -1.94 -20.88 14.07
N GLU A 30 -2.26 -22.14 14.37
CA GLU A 30 -3.63 -22.65 14.24
C GLU A 30 -4.32 -22.44 15.59
N SER A 31 -4.96 -21.29 15.77
CA SER A 31 -5.98 -21.16 16.80
C SER A 31 -7.08 -20.25 16.29
N GLY A 32 -8.30 -20.76 16.37
CA GLY A 32 -9.48 -20.24 15.70
C GLY A 32 -9.78 -18.79 16.02
N SER A 33 -9.97 -18.01 14.96
CA SER A 33 -10.88 -16.87 14.95
C SER A 33 -11.59 -16.86 13.61
N GLU A 34 -12.84 -16.45 13.62
CA GLU A 34 -13.79 -16.52 12.52
C GLU A 34 -13.18 -15.96 11.22
N THR A 35 -13.24 -16.77 10.18
CA THR A 35 -12.59 -16.57 8.89
C THR A 35 -13.13 -15.31 8.19
N LYS A 36 -12.56 -14.13 8.47
CA LYS A 36 -12.58 -13.00 7.53
C LYS A 36 -11.93 -13.52 6.23
N VAL A 37 -12.58 -13.32 5.09
CA VAL A 37 -12.20 -13.85 3.77
C VAL A 37 -10.77 -13.41 3.41
N ARG A 38 -9.76 -14.23 3.72
CA ARG A 38 -8.33 -13.98 3.45
C ARG A 38 -7.81 -15.08 2.53
N LYS A 39 -7.25 -14.73 1.36
CA LYS A 39 -6.58 -15.68 0.45
C LYS A 39 -5.08 -15.76 0.77
N ALA A 40 -4.52 -16.97 0.90
CA ALA A 40 -3.10 -17.22 1.12
C ALA A 40 -2.37 -17.67 -0.18
N TYR A 41 -1.11 -17.28 -0.38
CA TYR A 41 -0.28 -17.60 -1.57
C TYR A 41 1.18 -17.94 -1.20
N ARG A 42 1.88 -18.79 -1.98
CA ARG A 42 3.32 -19.14 -1.82
C ARG A 42 4.18 -19.00 -3.10
N ALA A 43 5.43 -18.51 -3.03
CA ALA A 43 6.43 -18.47 -4.12
C ALA A 43 7.93 -18.33 -3.70
N GLU A 44 8.87 -18.97 -4.43
CA GLU A 44 10.35 -18.93 -4.26
C GLU A 44 11.05 -17.64 -4.76
N ARG A 45 12.22 -17.30 -4.18
CA ARG A 45 12.94 -16.01 -4.30
C ARG A 45 14.36 -16.09 -4.89
N PRO A 46 14.89 -15.01 -5.50
CA PRO A 46 16.32 -14.82 -5.79
C PRO A 46 17.06 -13.94 -4.75
N ASP A 47 18.39 -14.06 -4.75
CA ASP A 47 19.33 -13.65 -3.68
C ASP A 47 19.44 -12.16 -3.33
N SER A 48 19.68 -11.92 -2.05
CA SER A 48 19.60 -10.65 -1.32
C SER A 48 20.94 -9.93 -1.14
N ALA A 49 21.03 -8.66 -1.55
CA ALA A 49 22.11 -7.75 -1.11
C ALA A 49 21.66 -6.28 -1.13
N ALA A 50 21.06 -5.83 -0.01
CA ALA A 50 21.00 -4.45 0.52
C ALA A 50 19.89 -4.39 1.58
N GLY A 51 20.10 -3.64 2.67
CA GLY A 51 19.20 -3.54 3.83
C GLY A 51 17.83 -2.91 3.55
N TRP A 52 16.98 -3.67 2.85
CA TRP A 52 15.55 -3.48 2.74
C TRP A 52 14.90 -4.55 3.62
N MET A 53 13.84 -4.22 4.36
CA MET A 53 13.00 -5.25 4.96
C MET A 53 12.23 -5.92 3.81
N ILE A 54 12.80 -6.98 3.24
CA ILE A 54 12.16 -7.71 2.14
C ILE A 54 11.05 -8.55 2.75
N VAL A 55 9.88 -7.94 2.94
CA VAL A 55 8.69 -8.70 3.31
C VAL A 55 8.38 -9.68 2.17
N ALA A 56 8.17 -10.96 2.51
CA ALA A 56 7.71 -11.94 1.52
C ALA A 56 6.43 -11.40 0.87
N LYS A 57 6.26 -11.53 -0.45
CA LYS A 57 5.01 -11.09 -1.10
C LYS A 57 3.78 -11.73 -0.46
N GLU A 58 3.96 -12.95 0.06
CA GLU A 58 3.00 -13.73 0.84
C GLU A 58 2.59 -13.02 2.14
N SER A 59 3.54 -12.32 2.76
CA SER A 59 3.33 -11.52 3.96
C SER A 59 2.90 -10.09 3.63
N TYR A 60 3.24 -9.57 2.45
CA TYR A 60 2.90 -8.20 2.04
C TYR A 60 1.39 -7.98 1.96
N TRP A 61 0.67 -8.85 1.24
CA TRP A 61 -0.78 -8.65 1.03
C TRP A 61 -1.59 -8.70 2.34
N PRO A 62 -1.35 -9.63 3.28
CA PRO A 62 -1.93 -9.55 4.61
C PRO A 62 -1.59 -8.27 5.37
N LEU A 63 -0.34 -7.80 5.29
CA LEU A 63 0.07 -6.55 5.95
C LEU A 63 -0.64 -5.31 5.39
N CYS A 64 -1.10 -5.34 4.14
CA CYS A 64 -1.92 -4.26 3.59
C CYS A 64 -3.26 -4.08 4.35
N TYR A 65 -3.71 -5.08 5.12
CA TYR A 65 -4.93 -5.01 5.94
C TYR A 65 -4.66 -4.74 7.43
N GLU A 66 -3.41 -4.81 7.91
CA GLU A 66 -3.08 -4.49 9.31
C GLU A 66 -3.46 -3.07 9.74
N PRO A 67 -3.29 -2.02 8.89
CA PRO A 67 -3.80 -0.69 9.24
C PRO A 67 -5.32 -0.67 9.46
N MET A 68 -6.07 -1.49 8.73
CA MET A 68 -7.53 -1.62 8.91
C MET A 68 -7.86 -2.17 10.29
N ASP A 69 -7.15 -3.21 10.75
CA ASP A 69 -7.33 -3.76 12.09
C ASP A 69 -6.96 -2.72 13.18
N CYS A 70 -5.97 -1.86 12.93
CA CYS A 70 -5.64 -0.73 13.82
C CYS A 70 -6.76 0.33 13.86
N LEU A 71 -7.31 0.71 12.71
CA LEU A 71 -8.43 1.66 12.61
C LEU A 71 -9.70 1.10 13.28
N GLU A 72 -9.99 -0.20 13.12
CA GLU A 72 -11.06 -0.90 13.85
C GLU A 72 -10.86 -0.83 15.37
N ASN A 73 -9.61 -0.87 15.85
CA ASN A 73 -9.33 -0.75 17.29
C ASN A 73 -9.57 0.66 17.81
N VAL A 74 -9.21 1.70 17.05
CA VAL A 74 -9.58 3.09 17.40
C VAL A 74 -11.09 3.21 17.46
N GLN A 75 -11.82 2.75 16.44
CA GLN A 75 -13.29 2.79 16.41
C GLN A 75 -13.92 2.12 17.65
N LYS A 76 -13.35 1.00 18.12
CA LYS A 76 -13.80 0.32 19.33
C LYS A 76 -13.51 1.11 20.61
N LEU A 77 -12.61 2.08 20.61
CA LEU A 77 -12.20 2.85 21.79
C LEU A 77 -12.85 4.23 21.87
N ILE A 78 -13.40 4.74 20.77
CA ILE A 78 -14.23 5.96 20.72
C ILE A 78 -15.39 5.84 21.74
N GLY A 79 -15.68 6.93 22.46
CA GLY A 79 -16.69 6.99 23.51
C GLY A 79 -16.42 6.13 24.75
N LYS A 80 -15.27 5.42 24.82
CA LYS A 80 -14.85 4.68 26.01
C LYS A 80 -13.96 5.55 26.86
N ALA A 81 -14.16 5.50 28.19
CA ALA A 81 -13.32 6.20 29.17
C ALA A 81 -11.92 5.54 29.31
N LYS A 82 -11.18 5.44 28.21
CA LYS A 82 -9.86 4.80 28.10
C LYS A 82 -8.90 5.64 27.23
N PRO A 83 -8.58 6.87 27.63
CA PRO A 83 -7.80 7.81 26.82
C PRO A 83 -6.43 7.27 26.41
N ASP A 84 -5.68 6.64 27.33
CA ASP A 84 -4.36 6.09 27.02
C ASP A 84 -4.40 5.04 25.90
N GLN A 85 -5.39 4.14 25.94
CA GLN A 85 -5.54 3.10 24.91
C GLN A 85 -5.95 3.69 23.56
N LEU A 86 -6.78 4.74 23.57
CA LEU A 86 -7.20 5.44 22.37
C LEU A 86 -6.01 6.16 21.72
N ALA A 87 -5.21 6.86 22.51
CA ALA A 87 -4.00 7.52 22.03
C ALA A 87 -2.99 6.53 21.46
N ASP A 88 -2.72 5.41 22.14
CA ASP A 88 -1.84 4.36 21.63
C ASP A 88 -2.33 3.76 20.31
N ALA A 89 -3.65 3.64 20.13
CA ALA A 89 -4.24 3.16 18.89
C ALA A 89 -4.10 4.19 17.76
N LEU A 90 -4.28 5.49 18.05
CA LEU A 90 -4.07 6.57 17.09
C LEU A 90 -2.61 6.71 16.65
N GLU A 91 -1.64 6.55 17.56
CA GLU A 91 -0.21 6.52 17.23
C GLU A 91 0.13 5.33 16.30
N LYS A 92 -0.51 4.17 16.51
CA LYS A 92 -0.33 3.03 15.59
C LYS A 92 -0.90 3.32 14.21
N CYS A 93 -2.05 3.99 14.13
CA CYS A 93 -2.62 4.42 12.84
C CYS A 93 -1.69 5.41 12.13
N GLU A 94 -1.13 6.38 12.86
CA GLU A 94 -0.13 7.32 12.34
C GLU A 94 1.10 6.59 11.76
N ALA A 95 1.69 5.66 12.51
CA ALA A 95 2.83 4.88 12.04
C ALA A 95 2.51 4.11 10.74
N TRP A 96 1.33 3.49 10.65
CA TRP A 96 0.89 2.79 9.45
C TRP A 96 0.64 3.72 8.27
N LEU A 97 0.07 4.91 8.50
CA LEU A 97 -0.14 5.92 7.46
C LEU A 97 1.20 6.44 6.91
N ARG A 98 2.19 6.70 7.78
CA ARG A 98 3.54 7.08 7.35
C ARG A 98 4.23 5.96 6.57
N LEU A 99 4.04 4.70 6.98
CA LEU A 99 4.52 3.56 6.23
C LEU A 99 3.86 3.48 4.85
N ALA A 100 2.54 3.66 4.78
CA ALA A 100 1.79 3.69 3.52
C ALA A 100 2.25 4.81 2.59
N SER A 101 2.57 6.00 3.13
CA SER A 101 3.20 7.09 2.37
C SER A 101 4.56 6.65 1.80
N SER A 102 5.43 6.07 2.64
CA SER A 102 6.77 5.67 2.21
C SER A 102 6.77 4.54 1.17
N ALA A 103 5.76 3.65 1.24
CA ALA A 103 5.58 2.58 0.28
C ALA A 103 5.00 3.06 -1.04
N ALA A 104 4.28 4.20 -1.07
CA ALA A 104 3.57 4.73 -2.24
C ALA A 104 4.45 5.01 -3.46
N LEU A 105 5.77 5.25 -3.28
CA LEU A 105 6.71 5.68 -4.34
C LEU A 105 6.18 6.86 -5.18
N SER A 106 5.13 7.54 -4.73
CA SER A 106 4.37 8.54 -5.47
C SER A 106 4.69 9.91 -4.88
N THR A 107 5.08 10.85 -5.72
CA THR A 107 5.39 12.25 -5.34
C THR A 107 4.19 13.08 -4.85
N ASP A 108 3.01 12.47 -4.67
CA ASP A 108 1.72 13.11 -4.31
C ASP A 108 1.33 12.79 -2.85
N GLU A 109 2.32 12.86 -1.95
CA GLU A 109 2.31 12.31 -0.58
C GLU A 109 1.43 13.08 0.43
N GLY A 110 0.78 14.17 0.01
CA GLY A 110 0.15 15.13 0.93
C GLY A 110 -0.89 14.51 1.86
N TYR A 111 -1.86 13.77 1.33
CA TYR A 111 -3.03 13.37 2.12
C TYR A 111 -2.73 12.31 3.19
N THR A 112 -1.87 11.33 2.90
CA THR A 112 -1.50 10.30 3.88
C THR A 112 -0.63 10.88 4.98
N PHE A 113 0.27 11.84 4.66
CA PHE A 113 1.00 12.60 5.68
C PHE A 113 0.09 13.49 6.51
N THR A 114 -0.81 14.26 5.89
CA THR A 114 -1.78 15.09 6.63
C THR A 114 -2.65 14.26 7.57
N ALA A 115 -3.16 13.11 7.11
CA ALA A 115 -3.93 12.20 7.96
C ALA A 115 -3.08 11.64 9.12
N ALA A 116 -1.80 11.32 8.86
CA ALA A 116 -0.88 10.87 9.91
C ALA A 116 -0.63 11.96 10.96
N ASP A 117 -0.41 13.20 10.52
CA ASP A 117 -0.19 14.34 11.42
C ASP A 117 -1.45 14.61 12.28
N LEU A 118 -2.65 14.52 11.69
CA LEU A 118 -3.91 14.63 12.44
C LEU A 118 -4.09 13.49 13.47
N CYS A 119 -3.69 12.25 13.14
CA CYS A 119 -3.68 11.15 14.11
C CYS A 119 -2.71 11.42 15.27
N GLN A 120 -1.54 12.00 14.99
CA GLN A 120 -0.57 12.34 16.01
C GLN A 120 -1.08 13.46 16.93
N GLU A 121 -1.67 14.51 16.36
CA GLU A 121 -2.31 15.60 17.09
C GLU A 121 -3.43 15.06 18.01
N ALA A 122 -4.34 14.26 17.46
CA ALA A 122 -5.41 13.62 18.22
C ALA A 122 -4.87 12.76 19.37
N ALA A 123 -3.80 11.98 19.15
CA ALA A 123 -3.20 11.17 20.20
C ALA A 123 -2.60 12.02 21.35
N GLN A 124 -1.94 13.13 21.02
CA GLN A 124 -1.35 14.05 22.00
C GLN A 124 -2.42 14.75 22.83
N ASP A 125 -3.49 15.21 22.18
CA ASP A 125 -4.61 15.87 22.85
C ASP A 125 -5.32 14.91 23.81
N VAL A 126 -5.63 13.69 23.35
CA VAL A 126 -6.25 12.64 24.17
C VAL A 126 -5.39 12.33 25.42
N ARG A 127 -4.06 12.30 25.30
CA ARG A 127 -3.16 12.06 26.45
C ARG A 127 -3.07 13.24 27.41
N SER A 128 -3.03 14.45 26.89
CA SER A 128 -2.84 15.65 27.70
C SER A 128 -4.09 16.05 28.50
N GLY A 129 -5.26 15.50 28.14
CA GLY A 129 -6.54 15.86 28.76
C GLY A 129 -6.98 17.30 28.46
N GLY A 130 -6.27 17.99 27.55
CA GLY A 130 -6.74 19.21 26.92
C GLY A 130 -7.83 18.86 25.92
N GLY A 131 -8.96 19.58 25.93
CA GLY A 131 -10.03 19.39 24.93
C GLY A 131 -9.49 19.46 23.49
N THR A 132 -10.13 18.90 22.47
CA THR A 132 -11.54 18.47 22.39
C THR A 132 -11.77 17.59 21.15
N TRP A 133 -10.91 16.59 20.88
CA TRP A 133 -11.27 15.60 19.86
C TRP A 133 -12.55 14.89 20.31
N THR A 134 -13.65 15.28 19.70
CA THR A 134 -14.95 14.64 19.92
C THR A 134 -14.95 13.26 19.30
N ASP A 135 -15.86 12.40 19.77
CA ASP A 135 -16.07 11.09 19.15
C ASP A 135 -16.35 11.25 17.64
N GLU A 136 -17.17 12.23 17.26
CA GLU A 136 -17.50 12.54 15.86
C GLU A 136 -16.26 12.96 15.03
N GLN A 137 -15.41 13.84 15.57
CA GLN A 137 -14.16 14.23 14.88
C GLN A 137 -13.21 13.04 14.75
N THR A 138 -13.15 12.18 15.76
CA THR A 138 -12.34 10.96 15.71
C THR A 138 -12.87 9.99 14.64
N GLU A 139 -14.19 9.82 14.51
CA GLU A 139 -14.81 9.00 13.45
C GLU A 139 -14.54 9.56 12.05
N LYS A 140 -14.60 10.89 11.88
CA LYS A 140 -14.24 11.55 10.62
C LYS A 140 -12.75 11.38 10.29
N LEU A 141 -11.88 11.41 11.30
CA LEU A 141 -10.45 11.16 11.13
C LEU A 141 -10.21 9.73 10.68
N LEU A 142 -10.86 8.73 11.30
CA LEU A 142 -10.78 7.35 10.85
C LEU A 142 -11.25 7.16 9.41
N THR A 143 -12.35 7.82 9.05
CA THR A 143 -12.85 7.84 7.67
C THR A 143 -11.79 8.41 6.72
N LEU A 144 -11.14 9.53 7.08
CA LEU A 144 -10.04 10.10 6.31
C LEU A 144 -8.87 9.12 6.18
N CYS A 145 -8.45 8.46 7.27
CA CYS A 145 -7.37 7.47 7.23
C CYS A 145 -7.67 6.32 6.27
N HIS A 146 -8.88 5.74 6.34
CA HIS A 146 -9.30 4.68 5.41
C HIS A 146 -9.23 5.16 3.96
N ILE A 147 -9.74 6.35 3.65
CA ILE A 147 -9.76 6.89 2.27
C ILE A 147 -8.33 7.20 1.79
N CYS A 148 -7.46 7.74 2.64
CA CYS A 148 -6.06 8.00 2.30
C CYS A 148 -5.29 6.70 1.97
N ILE A 149 -5.52 5.63 2.73
CA ILE A 149 -4.92 4.32 2.44
C ILE A 149 -5.50 3.72 1.15
N ALA A 150 -6.82 3.80 0.96
CA ALA A 150 -7.47 3.38 -0.28
C ALA A 150 -6.88 4.11 -1.50
N ARG A 151 -6.66 5.43 -1.37
CA ARG A 151 -6.03 6.24 -2.41
C ARG A 151 -4.61 5.79 -2.71
N SER A 152 -3.80 5.53 -1.69
CA SER A 152 -2.43 5.04 -1.85
C SER A 152 -2.40 3.74 -2.67
N HIS A 153 -3.30 2.80 -2.37
CA HIS A 153 -3.42 1.58 -3.17
C HIS A 153 -3.95 1.82 -4.60
N ALA A 154 -4.90 2.73 -4.79
CA ALA A 154 -5.34 3.10 -6.14
C ALA A 154 -4.21 3.75 -6.96
N LYS A 155 -3.32 4.53 -6.32
CA LYS A 155 -2.12 5.08 -6.95
C LYS A 155 -1.10 4.02 -7.33
N HIS A 156 -0.88 3.04 -6.47
CA HIS A 156 -0.07 1.85 -6.82
C HIS A 156 -0.62 1.10 -8.03
N ALA A 157 -1.94 0.91 -8.08
CA ALA A 157 -2.60 0.29 -9.23
C ALA A 157 -2.42 1.12 -10.51
N GLU A 158 -2.47 2.45 -10.43
CA GLU A 158 -2.19 3.37 -11.56
C GLU A 158 -0.75 3.22 -12.08
N LEU A 159 0.24 3.24 -11.20
CA LEU A 159 1.67 3.14 -11.56
C LEU A 159 2.05 1.76 -12.15
N THR A 160 1.30 0.71 -11.81
CA THR A 160 1.52 -0.63 -12.35
C THR A 160 1.18 -0.72 -13.86
N ASP A 161 0.44 0.25 -14.40
CA ASP A 161 0.02 0.29 -15.81
C ASP A 161 1.11 0.84 -16.78
N ASP A 162 2.16 1.50 -16.26
CA ASP A 162 3.17 2.19 -17.07
C ASP A 162 4.07 1.25 -17.90
N ALA A 163 4.13 -0.04 -17.56
CA ALA A 163 4.94 -1.02 -18.29
C ALA A 163 4.41 -1.32 -19.71
N GLY A 164 3.11 -1.08 -19.95
CA GLY A 164 2.43 -1.36 -21.21
C GLY A 164 2.45 -2.85 -21.62
N PRO A 165 1.62 -3.27 -22.60
CA PRO A 165 1.68 -4.64 -23.08
C PRO A 165 3.04 -4.92 -23.73
N PRO A 166 3.59 -6.14 -23.59
CA PRO A 166 4.80 -6.53 -24.29
C PRO A 166 4.55 -6.37 -25.79
N ARG A 167 5.12 -5.32 -26.39
CA ARG A 167 4.91 -5.03 -27.81
C ARG A 167 5.38 -6.25 -28.58
N VAL A 168 4.44 -6.90 -29.26
CA VAL A 168 4.71 -8.01 -30.19
C VAL A 168 5.41 -7.41 -31.40
N LYS A 169 6.69 -7.06 -31.27
CA LYS A 169 7.57 -7.08 -32.42
C LYS A 169 7.71 -8.56 -32.72
N ARG A 170 6.92 -9.06 -33.70
CA ARG A 170 7.32 -10.27 -34.44
C ARG A 170 8.82 -10.10 -34.68
N PRO A 171 9.68 -11.08 -34.34
CA PRO A 171 11.08 -10.98 -34.72
C PRO A 171 11.05 -10.68 -36.21
N LYS A 172 11.38 -9.43 -36.57
CA LYS A 172 11.48 -9.08 -37.97
C LYS A 172 12.53 -10.05 -38.46
N SER A 173 12.20 -10.80 -39.50
CA SER A 173 13.20 -11.52 -40.27
C SER A 173 14.11 -10.51 -40.99
N THR A 174 14.65 -9.52 -40.27
CA THR A 174 15.69 -8.63 -40.77
C THR A 174 17.00 -9.39 -40.57
N LEU A 175 17.16 -10.41 -41.40
CA LEU A 175 18.46 -10.87 -41.86
C LEU A 175 18.42 -10.90 -43.38
N SER A 176 18.11 -9.75 -43.98
CA SER A 176 18.88 -9.33 -45.14
C SER A 176 20.19 -8.76 -44.65
N ASP A 177 21.02 -9.56 -43.98
CA ASP A 177 22.45 -9.26 -43.98
C ASP A 177 23.31 -10.48 -43.72
N LYS A 178 24.35 -10.56 -44.52
CA LYS A 178 25.25 -11.68 -44.72
C LYS A 178 26.04 -11.94 -43.43
N GLY A 179 25.74 -12.99 -42.66
CA GLY A 179 26.57 -13.27 -41.47
C GLY A 179 26.32 -14.55 -40.68
N ILE A 180 25.07 -14.96 -40.43
CA ILE A 180 24.80 -16.11 -39.54
C ILE A 180 24.67 -17.40 -40.36
N LYS A 181 25.75 -18.20 -40.38
CA LYS A 181 25.93 -19.36 -41.27
C LYS A 181 25.56 -20.73 -40.70
N SER A 182 25.31 -20.92 -39.40
CA SER A 182 24.89 -22.24 -38.89
C SER A 182 23.39 -22.28 -38.56
N TYR A 183 22.74 -23.39 -38.92
CA TYR A 183 21.35 -23.70 -38.57
C TYR A 183 21.13 -23.64 -37.05
N ASP A 184 22.11 -24.12 -36.28
CA ASP A 184 22.04 -24.15 -34.82
C ASP A 184 21.99 -22.76 -34.19
N VAL A 185 22.75 -21.79 -34.72
CA VAL A 185 22.70 -20.40 -34.24
C VAL A 185 21.35 -19.76 -34.56
N ARG A 186 20.72 -20.11 -35.69
CA ARG A 186 19.36 -19.64 -36.03
C ARG A 186 18.31 -20.26 -35.11
N ARG A 187 18.41 -21.56 -34.84
CA ARG A 187 17.49 -22.27 -33.94
C ARG A 187 17.56 -21.71 -32.52
N ALA A 188 18.78 -21.53 -32.00
CA ALA A 188 19.01 -20.93 -30.68
C ALA A 188 18.48 -19.49 -30.59
N ALA A 189 18.62 -18.68 -31.64
CA ALA A 189 18.06 -17.32 -31.65
C ALA A 189 16.52 -17.30 -31.64
N ILE A 190 15.88 -18.25 -32.31
CA ILE A 190 14.41 -18.41 -32.30
C ILE A 190 13.94 -18.88 -30.92
N GLU A 191 14.61 -19.87 -30.33
CA GLU A 191 14.33 -20.38 -28.99
C GLU A 191 14.48 -19.25 -27.94
N ALA A 192 15.59 -18.51 -27.96
CA ALA A 192 15.81 -17.38 -27.04
C ALA A 192 14.77 -16.25 -27.21
N ALA A 193 14.32 -15.99 -28.44
CA ALA A 193 13.27 -15.01 -28.69
C ALA A 193 11.91 -15.48 -28.13
N ALA A 194 11.61 -16.78 -28.24
CA ALA A 194 10.41 -17.38 -27.68
C ALA A 194 10.43 -17.33 -26.14
N ASP A 195 11.56 -17.66 -25.51
CA ASP A 195 11.74 -17.60 -24.05
C ASP A 195 11.56 -16.17 -23.52
N LYS A 196 12.19 -15.19 -24.18
CA LYS A 196 12.02 -13.78 -23.83
C LYS A 196 10.56 -13.33 -23.94
N GLN A 197 9.85 -13.80 -24.97
CA GLN A 197 8.43 -13.51 -25.14
C GLN A 197 7.58 -14.15 -24.04
N GLN A 198 7.85 -15.39 -23.67
CA GLN A 198 7.14 -16.07 -22.59
C GLN A 198 7.37 -15.36 -21.25
N LEU A 199 8.62 -14.97 -20.96
CA LEU A 199 8.95 -14.20 -19.76
C LEU A 199 8.20 -12.86 -19.72
N ALA A 200 8.20 -12.11 -20.82
CA ALA A 200 7.49 -10.84 -20.91
C ALA A 200 5.97 -11.01 -20.71
N ARG A 201 5.37 -12.09 -21.22
CA ARG A 201 3.95 -12.41 -20.97
C ARG A 201 3.68 -12.74 -19.51
N LYS A 202 4.56 -13.53 -18.87
CA LYS A 202 4.44 -13.86 -17.45
C LYS A 202 4.54 -12.61 -16.58
N GLN A 203 5.49 -11.72 -16.89
CA GLN A 203 5.65 -10.44 -16.21
C GLN A 203 4.41 -9.56 -16.36
N TYR A 204 3.90 -9.40 -17.59
CA TYR A 204 2.71 -8.59 -17.85
C TYR A 204 1.46 -9.15 -17.13
N ARG A 205 1.31 -10.48 -17.11
CA ARG A 205 0.26 -11.12 -16.32
C ARG A 205 0.42 -10.81 -14.83
N TYR A 206 1.64 -10.93 -14.32
CA TYR A 206 1.94 -10.67 -12.92
C TYR A 206 1.54 -9.24 -12.55
N GLU A 207 1.99 -8.24 -13.30
CA GLU A 207 1.65 -6.82 -13.10
C GLU A 207 0.13 -6.58 -13.17
N THR A 208 -0.55 -7.20 -14.14
CA THR A 208 -2.01 -7.11 -14.26
C THR A 208 -2.75 -7.65 -13.02
N VAL A 209 -2.26 -8.76 -12.46
CA VAL A 209 -2.86 -9.36 -11.25
C VAL A 209 -2.56 -8.50 -10.02
N GLU A 210 -1.35 -7.95 -9.91
CA GLU A 210 -0.97 -7.08 -8.78
C GLU A 210 -1.79 -5.77 -8.79
N MET A 211 -2.04 -5.19 -9.97
CA MET A 211 -2.96 -4.06 -10.12
C MET A 211 -4.36 -4.42 -9.60
N GLY A 212 -4.89 -5.59 -9.97
CA GLY A 212 -6.17 -6.10 -9.48
C GLY A 212 -6.23 -6.19 -7.95
N LYS A 213 -5.20 -6.73 -7.32
CA LYS A 213 -5.13 -6.83 -5.84
C LYS A 213 -5.09 -5.47 -5.16
N HIS A 214 -4.35 -4.51 -5.70
CA HIS A 214 -4.34 -3.15 -5.14
C HIS A 214 -5.72 -2.49 -5.23
N ILE A 215 -6.46 -2.73 -6.31
CA ILE A 215 -7.86 -2.31 -6.42
C ILE A 215 -8.69 -2.99 -5.32
N GLU A 216 -8.62 -4.31 -5.15
CA GLU A 216 -9.36 -5.04 -4.11
C GLU A 216 -9.08 -4.49 -2.69
N VAL A 217 -7.82 -4.22 -2.37
CA VAL A 217 -7.45 -3.61 -1.08
C VAL A 217 -8.06 -2.21 -0.96
N ALA A 218 -7.95 -1.37 -1.98
CA ALA A 218 -8.54 -0.02 -1.97
C ALA A 218 -10.06 -0.06 -1.79
N GLN A 219 -10.75 -0.99 -2.45
CA GLN A 219 -12.19 -1.19 -2.31
C GLN A 219 -12.58 -1.61 -0.90
N ALA A 220 -11.79 -2.47 -0.25
CA ALA A 220 -12.02 -2.88 1.13
C ALA A 220 -11.91 -1.69 2.10
N TYR A 221 -10.89 -0.84 1.95
CA TYR A 221 -10.76 0.37 2.77
C TYR A 221 -11.90 1.37 2.54
N LEU A 222 -12.35 1.56 1.30
CA LEU A 222 -13.53 2.39 1.03
C LEU A 222 -14.80 1.80 1.64
N ALA A 223 -14.99 0.48 1.55
CA ALA A 223 -16.15 -0.18 2.13
C ALA A 223 -16.19 0.00 3.66
N GLU A 224 -15.05 -0.02 4.35
CA GLU A 224 -14.99 0.32 5.78
C GLU A 224 -15.25 1.81 6.03
N ALA A 225 -14.66 2.71 5.23
CA ALA A 225 -14.92 4.16 5.35
C ALA A 225 -16.41 4.51 5.22
N ALA A 226 -17.16 3.78 4.37
CA ALA A 226 -18.60 3.94 4.20
C ALA A 226 -19.43 3.45 5.41
N LYS A 227 -18.85 2.64 6.30
CA LYS A 227 -19.51 2.23 7.55
C LYS A 227 -19.24 3.23 8.67
N THR A 228 -18.06 3.85 8.70
CA THR A 228 -17.63 4.76 9.76
C THR A 228 -18.02 6.21 9.50
N GLY A 229 -18.21 6.60 8.24
CA GLY A 229 -18.50 7.98 7.87
C GLY A 229 -19.71 8.11 6.94
N GLU A 230 -20.11 9.36 6.68
CA GLU A 230 -21.17 9.73 5.73
C GLU A 230 -20.72 9.61 4.27
N LEU A 231 -20.07 8.50 3.91
CA LEU A 231 -19.58 8.24 2.56
C LEU A 231 -20.55 7.33 1.81
N SER A 232 -21.29 7.89 0.86
CA SER A 232 -22.07 7.12 -0.10
C SER A 232 -21.17 6.67 -1.26
N LEU A 233 -21.04 5.36 -1.43
CA LEU A 233 -20.26 4.77 -2.51
C LEU A 233 -21.16 4.28 -3.64
N ASP A 234 -20.72 4.55 -4.88
CA ASP A 234 -21.31 3.88 -6.04
C ASP A 234 -21.09 2.37 -5.93
N LYS A 235 -22.11 1.57 -6.28
CA LYS A 235 -22.03 0.10 -6.28
C LYS A 235 -20.89 -0.40 -7.15
N ALA A 236 -20.58 0.29 -8.24
CA ALA A 236 -19.46 -0.07 -9.12
C ALA A 236 -18.10 -0.04 -8.39
N LEU A 237 -17.94 0.84 -7.39
CA LEU A 237 -16.69 1.01 -6.65
C LEU A 237 -16.47 -0.08 -5.59
N VAL A 238 -17.53 -0.71 -5.09
CA VAL A 238 -17.42 -1.79 -4.08
C VAL A 238 -17.68 -3.18 -4.67
N GLN A 239 -18.03 -3.26 -5.95
CA GLN A 239 -18.21 -4.53 -6.63
C GLN A 239 -16.86 -5.24 -6.79
N GLU A 240 -16.85 -6.55 -6.52
CA GLU A 240 -15.70 -7.42 -6.72
C GLU A 240 -15.13 -7.27 -8.15
N VAL A 241 -13.80 -7.29 -8.25
CA VAL A 241 -13.09 -7.26 -9.52
C VAL A 241 -13.12 -8.67 -10.11
N PRO A 242 -13.62 -8.88 -11.35
CA PRO A 242 -13.63 -10.21 -11.96
C PRO A 242 -12.22 -10.78 -12.08
N GLU A 243 -11.97 -12.02 -11.66
CA GLU A 243 -10.61 -12.57 -11.77
C GLU A 243 -10.15 -12.77 -13.22
N LEU A 244 -8.90 -12.40 -13.52
CA LEU A 244 -8.27 -12.70 -14.80
C LEU A 244 -8.05 -14.21 -14.97
N LYS A 245 -8.66 -14.81 -16.00
CA LYS A 245 -8.50 -16.24 -16.36
C LYS A 245 -7.04 -16.69 -16.31
N LYS A 246 -6.80 -17.89 -15.77
CA LYS A 246 -5.44 -18.42 -15.52
C LYS A 246 -4.60 -18.55 -16.79
N ASP A 247 -5.24 -18.85 -17.90
CA ASP A 247 -4.69 -19.09 -19.23
C ASP A 247 -4.86 -17.90 -20.19
N ALA A 248 -5.22 -16.72 -19.66
CA ALA A 248 -5.48 -15.53 -20.47
C ALA A 248 -4.31 -15.20 -21.42
N VAL A 249 -4.62 -15.05 -22.70
CA VAL A 249 -3.64 -14.62 -23.71
C VAL A 249 -3.40 -13.11 -23.65
N ALA A 250 -2.33 -12.63 -24.29
CA ALA A 250 -1.94 -11.22 -24.25
C ALA A 250 -3.07 -10.25 -24.62
N GLN A 251 -3.88 -10.59 -25.63
CA GLN A 251 -5.02 -9.76 -26.02
C GLN A 251 -6.11 -9.69 -24.95
N GLU A 252 -6.41 -10.80 -24.28
CA GLU A 252 -7.39 -10.84 -23.19
C GLU A 252 -6.91 -10.03 -21.98
N MET A 253 -5.60 -10.06 -21.68
CA MET A 253 -5.01 -9.23 -20.62
C MET A 253 -5.13 -7.73 -20.94
N VAL A 254 -4.90 -7.33 -22.19
CA VAL A 254 -5.07 -5.93 -22.64
C VAL A 254 -6.52 -5.49 -22.50
N ILE A 255 -7.47 -6.32 -22.94
CA ILE A 255 -8.90 -6.04 -22.82
C ILE A 255 -9.29 -5.89 -21.35
N TYR A 256 -8.90 -6.86 -20.51
CA TYR A 256 -9.16 -6.86 -19.07
C TYR A 256 -8.62 -5.60 -18.37
N LEU A 257 -7.37 -5.21 -18.64
CA LEU A 257 -6.81 -3.96 -18.13
C LEU A 257 -7.63 -2.74 -18.55
N SER A 258 -7.98 -2.65 -19.83
CA SER A 258 -8.68 -1.48 -20.38
C SER A 258 -10.15 -1.37 -19.98
N GLN A 259 -10.84 -2.49 -19.79
CA GLN A 259 -12.29 -2.53 -19.56
C GLN A 259 -12.63 -2.72 -18.08
N GLU A 260 -11.82 -3.47 -17.33
CA GLU A 260 -12.08 -3.77 -15.92
C GLU A 260 -11.22 -2.92 -14.99
N LEU A 261 -9.89 -2.93 -15.15
CA LEU A 261 -8.99 -2.38 -14.12
C LEU A 261 -8.82 -0.87 -14.20
N ARG A 262 -8.45 -0.32 -15.37
CA ARG A 262 -8.18 1.12 -15.53
C ARG A 262 -9.38 2.01 -15.19
N PRO A 263 -10.61 1.71 -15.65
CA PRO A 263 -11.76 2.54 -15.30
C PRO A 263 -12.00 2.57 -13.79
N ARG A 264 -11.81 1.43 -13.11
CA ARG A 264 -11.94 1.34 -11.65
C ARG A 264 -10.89 2.14 -10.92
N VAL A 265 -9.62 2.07 -11.34
CA VAL A 265 -8.55 2.91 -10.75
C VAL A 265 -8.89 4.39 -10.91
N GLN A 266 -9.32 4.81 -12.09
CA GLN A 266 -9.71 6.21 -12.31
C GLN A 266 -10.87 6.65 -11.42
N GLN A 267 -11.90 5.81 -11.27
CA GLN A 267 -13.02 6.10 -10.38
C GLN A 267 -12.60 6.14 -8.90
N LEU A 268 -11.77 5.19 -8.46
CA LEU A 268 -11.22 5.16 -7.10
C LEU A 268 -10.40 6.42 -6.81
N LEU A 269 -9.52 6.83 -7.73
CA LEU A 269 -8.71 8.03 -7.58
C LEU A 269 -9.56 9.30 -7.55
N LEU A 270 -10.60 9.39 -8.37
CA LEU A 270 -11.52 10.53 -8.40
C LEU A 270 -12.29 10.66 -7.08
N VAL A 271 -12.89 9.56 -6.60
CA VAL A 271 -13.67 9.58 -5.36
C VAL A 271 -12.79 9.82 -4.15
N THR A 272 -11.66 9.12 -4.05
CA THR A 272 -10.75 9.29 -2.92
C THR A 272 -10.16 10.70 -2.87
N ASP A 273 -9.75 11.29 -4.00
CA ASP A 273 -9.25 12.67 -4.04
C ASP A 273 -10.30 13.68 -3.56
N GLY A 274 -11.53 13.58 -4.08
CA GLY A 274 -12.62 14.48 -3.68
C GLY A 274 -12.95 14.39 -2.20
N GLN A 275 -12.98 13.19 -1.64
CA GLN A 275 -13.28 12.99 -0.21
C GLN A 275 -12.12 13.38 0.71
N CYS A 276 -10.88 13.07 0.36
CA CYS A 276 -9.70 13.52 1.10
C CYS A 276 -9.69 15.06 1.20
N LYS A 277 -9.89 15.77 0.07
CA LYS A 277 -9.96 17.23 0.05
C LYS A 277 -11.06 17.77 0.95
N LYS A 278 -12.26 17.17 0.88
CA LYS A 278 -13.41 17.59 1.69
C LYS A 278 -13.15 17.41 3.19
N LEU A 279 -12.60 16.27 3.60
CA LEU A 279 -12.35 15.94 5.00
C LEU A 279 -11.16 16.74 5.57
N ILE A 280 -10.08 16.92 4.81
CA ILE A 280 -8.95 17.75 5.25
C ILE A 280 -9.38 19.20 5.42
N ALA A 281 -10.11 19.76 4.46
CA ALA A 281 -10.63 21.13 4.59
C ALA A 281 -11.56 21.29 5.81
N HIS A 282 -12.31 20.24 6.18
CA HIS A 282 -13.12 20.25 7.40
C HIS A 282 -12.24 20.44 8.65
N PHE A 283 -11.18 19.65 8.81
CA PHE A 283 -10.25 19.77 9.94
C PHE A 283 -9.50 21.11 9.96
N GLU A 284 -9.08 21.62 8.81
CA GLU A 284 -8.44 22.95 8.72
C GLU A 284 -9.39 24.08 9.16
N THR A 285 -10.68 24.01 8.80
CA THR A 285 -11.66 25.02 9.19
C THR A 285 -12.06 24.96 10.66
N GLU A 286 -12.05 23.77 11.27
CA GLU A 286 -12.35 23.59 12.69
C GLU A 286 -11.16 23.99 13.58
N SER A 287 -9.93 23.70 13.15
CA SER A 287 -8.69 24.11 13.84
C SER A 287 -8.59 25.63 13.99
N VAL A 288 -9.10 26.42 13.03
CA VAL A 288 -9.12 27.90 13.09
C VAL A 288 -10.18 28.46 14.07
N ARG A 289 -11.15 27.64 14.50
CA ARG A 289 -12.28 28.10 15.33
C ARG A 289 -12.14 27.80 16.82
N ASN A 290 -11.17 26.97 17.21
CA ASN A 290 -10.84 26.64 18.60
C ASN A 290 -9.57 27.38 19.06
#